data_AF-A0A1V5M2N8-F1
#
_entry.id   AF-A0A1V5M2N8-F1
#
_cell.length_a   1.000
_cell.length_b   1.000
_cell.length_c   1.000
_cell.angle_alpha   90.00
_cell.angle_beta   90.00
_cell.angle_gamma   90.00
#
_symmetry.space_group_name_H-M   'P 1'
#
loop_
_entity.id
_entity.type
_entity.pdbx_description
1 polymer ?
#
loop_
_entity_poly.entity_id
_entity_poly.type
_entity_poly.pdbx_seq_one_letter_code
_entity_poly.pdbx_strand_id
1 'polypeptide(L)'
;MIVLAVSALIVSTLVGLGRPLSQTMVPTCVWAGGGLPTLDTPAHSRMAPTAMVSVFSPRTGQWSQTLFAQVLPDSEFLYKDQLYRVTCDGTVEVVSGVTRTQLSEADRVYNKPDCRFPEANDAVMVLDKGMAFVRHAALGSLQPDQCICFQGKVYALHPGQQPGTMAVADTGIVASCVARSFERQADELINLRVRSSSGKESVLSGTLEHPFYVPGVATYVPMKELTAGAIFQTTDGATISAVGNSRKHSTAVVYNFEVENQHNYYIASKDKFGWILVHNTDCGVGGPYGHLKSNHKVEPGRDYAPGQKKKILDANRERNGGVLRDDETGEILSEPTQNMAGVESDPMIAQVDHYIPKKHGGPNSYANARVRAATHNNAKGATMP
;
A
#
# COMPACT_ATOMS: atom_id res chain seq x y z
N MET A 1 2.65 14.50 -15.89
CA MET A 1 3.28 14.88 -14.60
C MET A 1 2.51 14.16 -13.52
N ILE A 2 3.05 13.08 -12.97
CA ILE A 2 2.53 12.47 -11.75
C ILE A 2 2.82 13.48 -10.63
N VAL A 3 1.79 13.91 -9.90
CA VAL A 3 2.02 14.65 -8.66
C VAL A 3 2.26 13.59 -7.61
N LEU A 4 3.54 13.36 -7.31
CA LEU A 4 3.93 12.66 -6.09
C LEU A 4 3.49 13.58 -4.94
N ALA A 5 2.44 13.22 -4.21
CA ALA A 5 2.21 13.87 -2.93
C ALA A 5 3.32 13.36 -2.01
N VAL A 6 4.37 14.15 -1.87
CA VAL A 6 5.41 13.95 -0.86
C VAL A 6 4.83 14.47 0.46
N SER A 7 3.91 13.70 1.06
CA SER A 7 3.65 13.73 2.50
C SER A 7 4.51 12.64 3.15
N ALA A 8 5.03 12.87 4.36
CA ALA A 8 6.02 11.97 5.01
C ALA A 8 5.58 10.52 5.12
N LEU A 9 4.27 10.29 5.17
CA LEU A 9 3.68 8.97 5.14
C LEU A 9 3.57 8.52 3.69
N ILE A 10 4.51 7.67 3.28
CA ILE A 10 4.28 6.81 2.14
C ILE A 10 3.76 5.49 2.67
N VAL A 11 2.63 5.12 2.08
CA VAL A 11 1.78 4.05 2.51
C VAL A 11 2.15 2.80 1.70
N SER A 12 2.32 1.66 2.37
CA SER A 12 2.73 0.35 1.81
C SER A 12 1.86 -0.76 2.40
N THR A 13 1.74 -1.92 1.76
CA THR A 13 0.86 -3.02 2.24
C THR A 13 1.64 -4.31 2.47
N LEU A 14 1.31 -5.02 3.55
CA LEU A 14 1.77 -6.39 3.81
C LEU A 14 0.87 -7.36 3.05
N VAL A 15 1.31 -7.90 1.93
CA VAL A 15 0.53 -8.92 1.20
C VAL A 15 0.62 -10.24 1.97
N GLY A 16 -0.42 -10.53 2.76
CA GLY A 16 -0.64 -11.82 3.42
C GLY A 16 -2.14 -12.06 3.54
N LEU A 17 -2.64 -13.17 2.98
CA LEU A 17 -4.04 -13.58 3.00
C LEU A 17 -4.50 -13.94 4.43
N GLY A 18 -4.78 -12.93 5.24
CA GLY A 18 -5.48 -13.06 6.52
C GLY A 18 -6.78 -12.25 6.47
N ARG A 19 -7.86 -12.77 7.06
CA ARG A 19 -9.09 -11.99 7.27
C ARG A 19 -8.73 -10.69 8.03
N PRO A 20 -9.34 -9.53 7.72
CA PRO A 20 -9.12 -8.32 8.49
C PRO A 20 -9.48 -8.58 9.94
N LEU A 21 -8.52 -8.39 10.84
CA LEU A 21 -8.73 -8.46 12.27
C LEU A 21 -9.36 -7.13 12.70
N SER A 22 -10.51 -7.19 13.36
CA SER A 22 -11.17 -6.03 13.94
C SER A 22 -11.26 -6.17 15.45
N GLN A 23 -11.05 -5.05 16.16
CA GLN A 23 -11.25 -4.97 17.59
C GLN A 23 -12.38 -3.99 17.89
N THR A 24 -13.35 -4.43 18.67
CA THR A 24 -14.42 -3.56 19.18
C THR A 24 -13.91 -2.86 20.42
N MET A 25 -13.99 -1.52 20.43
CA MET A 25 -13.67 -0.74 21.61
C MET A 25 -14.97 -0.34 22.32
N VAL A 26 -15.04 -0.65 23.61
CA VAL A 26 -16.07 -0.10 24.49
C VAL A 26 -15.56 1.26 24.95
N PRO A 27 -16.26 2.37 24.65
CA PRO A 27 -15.83 3.67 25.14
C PRO A 27 -15.87 3.66 26.66
N THR A 28 -14.80 4.13 27.30
CA THR A 28 -14.77 4.42 28.74
C THR A 28 -15.58 5.68 29.11
N CYS A 29 -16.40 6.20 28.20
CA CYS A 29 -17.22 7.38 28.45
C CYS A 29 -18.70 7.08 28.20
N VAL A 30 -19.44 6.86 29.29
CA VAL A 30 -20.90 7.03 29.30
C VAL A 30 -21.17 8.51 29.09
N TRP A 31 -21.96 8.84 28.08
CA TRP A 31 -22.42 10.21 27.83
C TRP A 31 -23.38 10.63 28.96
N ALA A 32 -22.83 11.18 30.04
CA ALA A 32 -23.60 11.86 31.05
C ALA A 32 -23.76 13.32 30.62
N GLY A 33 -24.95 13.68 30.14
CA GLY A 33 -25.33 15.08 29.94
C GLY A 33 -25.23 15.83 31.26
N GLY A 34 -24.30 16.77 31.36
CA GLY A 34 -24.11 17.57 32.56
C GLY A 34 -23.31 18.84 32.28
N GLY A 35 -24.01 19.97 32.29
CA GLY A 35 -23.48 21.31 32.61
C GLY A 35 -22.48 21.92 31.63
N LEU A 36 -22.88 23.02 30.97
CA LEU A 36 -21.95 24.01 30.44
C LEU A 36 -21.00 24.46 31.56
N PRO A 37 -19.67 24.25 31.45
CA PRO A 37 -18.75 24.92 32.34
C PRO A 37 -18.73 26.39 31.98
N THR A 38 -18.82 27.22 33.01
CA THR A 38 -18.64 28.67 32.97
C THR A 38 -17.33 29.04 32.27
N LEU A 39 -17.36 30.16 31.54
CA LEU A 39 -16.21 30.80 30.88
C LEU A 39 -15.13 31.16 31.91
N ASP A 40 -14.34 30.18 32.35
CA ASP A 40 -13.00 30.42 32.84
C ASP A 40 -12.09 30.58 31.64
N THR A 41 -11.43 31.73 31.55
CA THR A 41 -10.48 32.07 30.50
C THR A 41 -9.40 30.97 30.43
N PRO A 42 -9.20 30.29 29.28
CA PRO A 42 -8.28 29.17 29.25
C PRO A 42 -6.83 29.65 29.37
N ALA A 43 -6.00 28.85 30.05
CA ALA A 43 -4.63 29.15 30.49
C ALA A 43 -3.58 29.39 29.35
N HIS A 44 -4.00 29.77 28.15
CA HIS A 44 -3.16 30.02 26.97
C HIS A 44 -2.43 31.37 26.98
N SER A 45 -2.66 32.20 28.00
CA SER A 45 -2.16 33.58 28.06
C SER A 45 -0.68 33.75 28.48
N ARG A 46 0.16 32.70 28.52
CA ARG A 46 1.54 32.83 29.08
C ARG A 46 2.64 31.97 28.43
N MET A 47 2.61 31.70 27.13
CA MET A 47 3.84 31.23 26.48
C MET A 47 4.64 32.43 25.98
N ALA A 48 5.83 32.61 26.53
CA ALA A 48 6.75 33.63 26.05
C ALA A 48 7.12 33.34 24.58
N PRO A 49 7.25 34.36 23.70
CA PRO A 49 7.74 34.18 22.34
C PRO A 49 9.09 33.43 22.25
N THR A 50 9.90 33.53 23.31
CA THR A 50 11.20 32.88 23.47
C THR A 50 11.14 31.46 24.05
N ALA A 51 9.95 30.95 24.36
CA ALA A 51 9.81 29.59 24.89
C ALA A 51 10.24 28.57 23.83
N MET A 52 11.11 27.63 24.22
CA MET A 52 11.47 26.50 23.37
C MET A 52 10.33 25.47 23.35
N VAL A 53 9.88 25.13 22.15
CA VAL A 53 8.82 24.15 21.89
C VAL A 53 9.32 23.13 20.88
N SER A 54 8.67 21.97 20.80
CA SER A 54 8.96 20.96 19.78
C SER A 54 7.85 20.94 18.75
N VAL A 55 8.10 21.32 17.50
CA VAL A 55 7.10 21.36 16.42
C VAL A 55 7.17 20.08 15.61
N PHE A 56 6.00 19.52 15.27
CA PHE A 56 5.88 18.36 14.40
C PHE A 56 5.96 18.77 12.93
N SER A 57 6.70 18.00 12.13
CA SER A 57 6.80 18.20 10.68
C SER A 57 6.06 17.08 9.94
N PRO A 58 4.85 17.34 9.40
CA PRO A 58 4.10 16.36 8.60
C PRO A 58 4.80 15.88 7.32
N ARG A 59 5.87 16.58 6.91
CA ARG A 59 6.71 16.22 5.74
C ARG A 59 7.79 15.20 6.06
N THR A 60 8.26 15.17 7.30
CA THR A 60 9.33 14.26 7.73
C THR A 60 8.88 13.25 8.79
N GLY A 61 7.72 13.48 9.41
CA GLY A 61 7.26 12.70 10.57
C GLY A 61 8.11 12.97 11.83
N GLN A 62 8.93 14.01 11.84
CA GLN A 62 9.88 14.29 12.91
C GLN A 62 9.46 15.51 13.74
N TRP A 63 9.85 15.46 15.02
CA TRP A 63 9.75 16.58 15.95
C TRP A 63 11.06 17.37 15.97
N SER A 64 10.99 18.70 15.91
CA SER A 64 12.18 19.56 15.98
C SER A 64 11.97 20.73 16.92
N GLN A 65 13.05 21.16 17.59
CA GLN A 65 12.99 22.26 18.54
C GLN A 65 13.01 23.62 17.81
N THR A 66 12.16 24.54 18.23
CA THR A 66 12.17 25.93 17.78
C THR A 66 11.63 26.87 18.88
N LEU A 67 11.71 28.18 18.64
CA LEU A 67 11.06 29.19 19.48
C LEU A 67 9.56 29.24 19.17
N PHE A 68 8.73 29.44 20.19
CA PHE A 68 7.30 29.57 20.04
C PHE A 68 6.91 30.66 19.02
N ALA A 69 7.65 31.78 18.98
CA ALA A 69 7.45 32.85 18.00
C ALA A 69 7.59 32.42 16.52
N GLN A 70 8.19 31.25 16.25
CA GLN A 70 8.43 30.72 14.90
C GLN A 70 7.43 29.61 14.53
N VAL A 71 6.51 29.25 15.43
CA VAL A 71 5.48 28.24 15.13
C VAL A 71 4.48 28.85 14.15
N LEU A 72 4.27 28.16 13.04
CA LEU A 72 3.38 28.62 11.97
C LEU A 72 1.92 28.23 12.28
N PRO A 73 0.93 28.94 11.71
CA PRO A 73 -0.45 28.45 11.65
C PRO A 73 -0.54 27.03 11.09
N ASP A 74 -1.56 26.29 11.50
CA ASP A 74 -1.80 24.88 11.15
C ASP A 74 -0.67 23.92 11.60
N SER A 75 0.12 24.32 12.60
CA SER A 75 1.18 23.48 13.19
C SER A 75 0.76 22.88 14.53
N GLU A 76 1.32 21.71 14.84
CA GLU A 76 1.24 21.11 16.17
C GLU A 76 2.59 21.21 16.88
N PHE A 77 2.56 21.50 18.18
CA PHE A 77 3.76 21.60 18.98
C PHE A 77 3.57 21.06 20.40
N LEU A 78 4.65 20.51 20.94
CA LEU A 78 4.76 20.04 22.31
C LEU A 78 5.43 21.09 23.19
N TYR A 79 4.83 21.34 24.33
CA TYR A 79 5.39 22.17 25.40
C TYR A 79 5.02 21.60 26.77
N LYS A 80 6.01 21.37 27.64
CA LYS A 80 5.82 20.81 29.00
C LYS A 80 4.89 19.58 29.07
N ASP A 81 5.15 18.60 28.18
CA ASP A 81 4.39 17.34 28.06
C ASP A 81 2.95 17.46 27.52
N GLN A 82 2.51 18.67 27.15
CA GLN A 82 1.21 18.92 26.57
C GLN A 82 1.32 19.21 25.07
N LEU A 83 0.44 18.59 24.29
CA LEU A 83 0.26 18.89 22.87
C LEU A 83 -0.65 20.11 22.69
N TYR A 84 -0.22 21.00 21.80
CA TYR A 84 -0.96 22.18 21.37
C TYR A 84 -1.07 22.20 19.85
N ARG A 85 -2.08 22.90 19.36
CA ARG A 85 -2.26 23.21 17.94
C ARG A 85 -2.39 24.71 17.75
N VAL A 86 -1.76 25.23 16.70
CA VAL A 86 -2.03 26.58 16.18
C VAL A 86 -3.03 26.43 15.05
N THR A 87 -4.23 27.00 15.18
CA THR A 87 -5.24 27.02 14.13
C THR A 87 -4.84 27.98 13.00
N CYS A 88 -5.54 27.93 11.88
CA CYS A 88 -5.25 28.77 10.71
C CYS A 88 -5.36 30.27 10.99
N ASP A 89 -6.16 30.68 11.98
CA ASP A 89 -6.28 32.07 12.44
C ASP A 89 -5.22 32.47 13.50
N GLY A 90 -4.32 31.54 13.86
CA GLY A 90 -3.25 31.76 14.84
C GLY A 90 -3.63 31.48 16.30
N THR A 91 -4.86 31.02 16.57
CA THR A 91 -5.29 30.65 17.93
C THR A 91 -4.55 29.40 18.39
N VAL A 92 -4.13 29.39 19.67
CA VAL A 92 -3.46 28.23 20.28
C VAL A 92 -4.46 27.45 21.12
N GLU A 93 -4.65 26.18 20.78
CA GLU A 93 -5.58 25.26 21.46
C GLU A 93 -4.82 24.12 22.14
N VAL A 94 -5.30 23.67 23.31
CA VAL A 94 -4.81 22.43 23.94
C VAL A 94 -5.41 21.22 23.23
N VAL A 95 -4.58 20.26 22.84
CA VAL A 95 -5.05 18.95 22.42
C VAL A 95 -5.16 18.04 23.63
N SER A 96 -6.38 17.91 24.16
CA SER A 96 -6.66 17.13 25.37
C SER A 96 -6.40 15.63 25.18
N GLY A 97 -5.96 14.95 26.24
CA GLY A 97 -5.77 13.49 26.24
C GLY A 97 -4.53 12.99 25.51
N VAL A 98 -3.61 13.89 25.13
CA VAL A 98 -2.38 13.56 24.40
C VAL A 98 -1.15 14.10 25.14
N THR A 99 -0.29 13.19 25.57
CA THR A 99 1.00 13.44 26.24
C THR A 99 2.17 13.18 25.30
N ARG A 100 3.38 13.61 25.66
CA ARG A 100 4.61 13.30 24.89
C ARG A 100 4.83 11.79 24.76
N THR A 101 4.57 11.03 25.83
CA THR A 101 4.79 9.58 25.84
C THR A 101 3.83 8.88 24.86
N GLN A 102 2.55 9.29 24.85
CA GLN A 102 1.58 8.76 23.89
C GLN A 102 1.94 9.13 22.45
N LEU A 103 2.44 10.35 22.20
CA LEU A 103 2.91 10.74 20.87
C LEU A 103 4.14 9.95 20.42
N SER A 104 5.12 9.75 21.32
CA SER A 104 6.29 8.94 20.98
C SER A 104 5.92 7.50 20.64
N GLU A 105 4.80 7.00 21.18
CA GLU A 105 4.26 5.68 20.85
C GLU A 105 3.48 5.68 19.54
N ALA A 106 2.66 6.71 19.31
CA ALA A 106 1.89 6.88 18.08
C ALA A 106 2.78 7.00 16.83
N ASP A 107 3.87 7.76 16.96
CA ASP A 107 4.75 8.18 15.85
C ASP A 107 5.85 7.17 15.53
N ARG A 108 5.84 6.00 16.18
CA ARG A 108 6.83 4.95 15.94
C ARG A 108 6.78 4.48 14.49
N VAL A 109 7.95 4.24 13.92
CA VAL A 109 8.08 3.54 12.63
C VAL A 109 7.55 2.12 12.79
N TYR A 110 6.88 1.64 11.74
CA TYR A 110 6.32 0.30 11.72
C TYR A 110 7.38 -0.78 12.03
N ASN A 111 7.09 -1.64 13.00
CA ASN A 111 7.91 -2.80 13.34
C ASN A 111 7.01 -4.00 13.68
N LYS A 112 6.86 -4.94 12.74
CA LYS A 112 5.90 -6.06 12.81
C LYS A 112 5.81 -6.78 14.17
N PRO A 113 6.91 -7.25 14.80
CA PRO A 113 6.86 -7.95 16.09
C PRO A 113 6.42 -7.07 17.27
N ASP A 114 6.42 -5.74 17.14
CA ASP A 114 6.23 -4.79 18.24
C ASP A 114 5.02 -3.87 18.02
N CYS A 115 4.13 -4.25 17.09
CA CYS A 115 2.89 -3.54 16.84
C CYS A 115 1.71 -4.15 17.62
N ARG A 116 0.86 -3.29 18.19
CA ARG A 116 -0.43 -3.66 18.79
C ARG A 116 -1.58 -2.85 18.20
N PHE A 117 -2.81 -3.26 18.48
CA PHE A 117 -3.97 -2.41 18.20
C PHE A 117 -3.98 -1.19 19.15
N PRO A 118 -4.41 -0.01 18.68
CA PRO A 118 -4.56 1.16 19.54
C PRO A 118 -5.76 1.02 20.47
N GLU A 119 -5.65 1.64 21.64
CA GLU A 119 -6.64 1.70 22.71
C GLU A 119 -7.19 3.13 22.87
N ALA A 120 -8.26 3.31 23.65
CA ALA A 120 -9.04 4.57 23.65
C ALA A 120 -8.21 5.77 24.13
N ASN A 121 -7.25 5.49 25.00
CA ASN A 121 -6.37 6.50 25.56
C ASN A 121 -5.07 6.67 24.75
N ASP A 122 -4.87 5.95 23.65
CA ASP A 122 -3.70 6.17 22.80
C ASP A 122 -3.84 7.47 22.00
N ALA A 123 -2.72 8.15 21.80
CA ALA A 123 -2.62 9.14 20.74
C ALA A 123 -2.49 8.43 19.39
N VAL A 124 -3.07 9.02 18.36
CA VAL A 124 -3.01 8.52 16.98
C VAL A 124 -2.82 9.69 16.02
N MET A 125 -2.22 9.43 14.87
CA MET A 125 -2.23 10.36 13.74
C MET A 125 -3.55 10.19 12.98
N VAL A 126 -4.31 11.25 12.82
CA VAL A 126 -5.50 11.27 11.95
C VAL A 126 -5.04 11.53 10.52
N LEU A 127 -5.54 10.72 9.59
CA LEU A 127 -5.23 10.82 8.16
C LEU A 127 -6.46 11.26 7.37
N ASP A 128 -6.24 12.01 6.29
CA ASP A 128 -7.29 12.30 5.32
C ASP A 128 -7.51 11.11 4.36
N LYS A 129 -8.46 11.26 3.43
CA LYS A 129 -8.75 10.22 2.42
C LYS A 129 -7.58 9.94 1.46
N GLY A 130 -6.62 10.86 1.37
CA GLY A 130 -5.39 10.69 0.62
C GLY A 130 -4.23 10.18 1.46
N MET A 131 -4.50 9.70 2.67
CA MET A 131 -3.51 9.25 3.66
C MET A 131 -2.52 10.33 4.10
N ALA A 132 -2.82 11.61 3.87
CA ALA A 132 -2.01 12.70 4.37
C ALA A 132 -2.31 12.94 5.85
N PHE A 133 -1.27 13.27 6.61
CA PHE A 133 -1.41 13.68 8.00
C PHE A 133 -2.32 14.90 8.12
N VAL A 134 -3.28 14.83 9.04
CA VAL A 134 -4.17 15.94 9.40
C VAL A 134 -3.79 16.53 10.75
N ARG A 135 -3.68 15.68 11.79
CA ARG A 135 -3.42 16.08 13.18
C ARG A 135 -3.14 14.88 14.07
N HIS A 136 -2.61 15.09 15.27
CA HIS A 136 -2.72 14.11 16.35
C HIS A 136 -4.01 14.29 17.16
N ALA A 137 -4.52 13.19 17.70
CA ALA A 137 -5.67 13.18 18.60
C ALA A 137 -5.63 11.95 19.52
N ALA A 138 -6.33 12.01 20.66
CA ALA A 138 -6.66 10.82 21.43
C ALA A 138 -7.70 9.98 20.67
N LEU A 139 -7.50 8.67 20.57
CA LEU A 139 -8.38 7.79 19.81
C LEU A 139 -9.84 7.86 20.30
N GLY A 140 -10.05 7.91 21.61
CA GLY A 140 -11.39 8.00 22.21
C GLY A 140 -12.15 9.30 21.91
N SER A 141 -11.49 10.31 21.32
CA SER A 141 -12.13 11.56 20.88
C SER A 141 -12.63 11.54 19.43
N LEU A 142 -12.27 10.49 18.68
CA LEU A 142 -12.55 10.39 17.25
C LEU A 142 -13.94 9.83 16.95
N GLN A 143 -14.36 10.03 15.71
CA GLN A 143 -15.63 9.52 15.18
C GLN A 143 -15.35 8.41 14.15
N PRO A 144 -16.35 7.57 13.84
CA PRO A 144 -16.26 6.66 12.71
C PRO A 144 -15.96 7.37 11.37
N ASP A 145 -15.63 6.57 10.36
CA ASP A 145 -15.34 7.00 8.99
C ASP A 145 -14.07 7.86 8.84
N GLN A 146 -13.11 7.66 9.75
CA GLN A 146 -11.77 8.26 9.72
C GLN A 146 -10.70 7.18 9.56
N CYS A 147 -9.58 7.55 8.95
CA CYS A 147 -8.36 6.73 8.93
C CYS A 147 -7.38 7.27 9.96
N ILE A 148 -6.68 6.38 10.64
CA ILE A 148 -5.65 6.73 11.60
C ILE A 148 -4.36 5.96 11.33
N CYS A 149 -3.22 6.49 11.77
CA CYS A 149 -1.97 5.77 11.89
C CYS A 149 -1.57 5.66 13.37
N PHE A 150 -1.15 4.47 13.78
CA PHE A 150 -0.61 4.19 15.10
C PHE A 150 0.53 3.17 14.96
N GLN A 151 1.71 3.47 15.52
CA GLN A 151 2.92 2.63 15.39
C GLN A 151 3.24 2.26 13.92
N GLY A 152 3.03 3.22 13.02
CA GLY A 152 3.23 3.01 11.59
C GLY A 152 2.22 2.07 10.92
N LYS A 153 1.17 1.60 11.60
CA LYS A 153 0.06 0.85 11.00
C LYS A 153 -1.14 1.75 10.77
N VAL A 154 -1.80 1.60 9.62
CA VAL A 154 -3.01 2.34 9.29
C VAL A 154 -4.24 1.52 9.66
N TYR A 155 -5.19 2.18 10.33
CA TYR A 155 -6.47 1.59 10.73
C TYR A 155 -7.62 2.43 10.20
N ALA A 156 -8.73 1.74 9.88
CA ALA A 156 -10.00 2.36 9.56
C ALA A 156 -10.93 2.32 10.77
N LEU A 157 -11.58 3.45 11.07
CA LEU A 157 -12.55 3.55 12.14
C LEU A 157 -13.96 3.34 11.58
N HIS A 158 -14.70 2.41 12.15
CA HIS A 158 -16.07 2.08 11.75
C HIS A 158 -17.03 2.20 12.93
N PRO A 159 -18.33 2.40 12.68
CA PRO A 159 -19.34 2.21 13.72
C PRO A 159 -19.21 0.80 14.29
N GLY A 160 -19.18 0.69 15.61
CA GLY A 160 -19.19 -0.60 16.29
C GLY A 160 -20.56 -1.28 16.20
N GLN A 161 -20.61 -2.56 16.59
CA GLN A 161 -21.84 -3.35 16.53
C GLN A 161 -22.92 -2.83 17.49
N GLN A 162 -22.51 -2.17 18.58
CA GLN A 162 -23.42 -1.54 19.54
C GLN A 162 -23.49 -0.03 19.32
N PRO A 163 -24.66 0.61 19.49
CA PRO A 163 -24.78 2.06 19.41
C PRO A 163 -23.78 2.78 20.32
N GLY A 164 -23.08 3.77 19.78
CA GLY A 164 -22.06 4.55 20.50
C GLY A 164 -20.70 3.87 20.63
N THR A 165 -20.51 2.65 20.12
CA THR A 165 -19.19 1.99 20.09
C THR A 165 -18.47 2.23 18.75
N MET A 166 -17.15 2.06 18.76
CA MET A 166 -16.30 2.19 17.58
C MET A 166 -15.51 0.90 17.37
N ALA A 167 -15.43 0.46 16.12
CA ALA A 167 -14.57 -0.64 15.69
C ALA A 167 -13.32 -0.08 15.02
N VAL A 168 -12.16 -0.63 15.41
CA VAL A 168 -10.86 -0.33 14.78
C VAL A 168 -10.48 -1.51 13.92
N ALA A 169 -10.39 -1.29 12.61
CA ALA A 169 -10.06 -2.33 11.63
C ALA A 169 -8.66 -2.12 11.08
N ASP A 170 -7.84 -3.17 11.13
CA ASP A 170 -6.54 -3.18 10.46
C ASP A 170 -6.74 -3.19 8.93
N THR A 171 -6.14 -2.22 8.26
CA THR A 171 -6.25 -2.09 6.79
C THR A 171 -5.17 -2.91 6.05
N GLY A 172 -4.19 -3.48 6.77
CA GLY A 172 -3.01 -4.13 6.19
C GLY A 172 -1.96 -3.16 5.66
N ILE A 173 -2.26 -1.86 5.77
CA ILE A 173 -1.45 -0.76 5.29
C ILE A 173 -0.51 -0.28 6.41
N VAL A 174 0.73 0.05 6.05
CA VAL A 174 1.77 0.58 6.91
C VAL A 174 2.34 1.88 6.34
N ALA A 175 2.66 2.81 7.23
CA ALA A 175 3.48 3.98 6.94
C ALA A 175 4.96 3.59 7.01
N SER A 176 5.72 3.90 5.96
CA SER A 176 7.16 3.62 5.91
C SER A 176 7.93 4.84 5.43
N CYS A 177 9.10 5.06 6.02
CA CYS A 177 9.98 6.16 5.63
C CYS A 177 10.54 5.91 4.22
N VAL A 178 10.69 6.99 3.46
CA VAL A 178 11.44 6.94 2.20
C VAL A 178 12.92 6.74 2.51
N ALA A 179 13.45 5.60 2.09
CA ALA A 179 14.86 5.25 2.27
C ALA A 179 15.72 5.92 1.19
N ARG A 180 15.27 5.89 -0.07
CA ARG A 180 16.01 6.40 -1.23
C ARG A 180 15.08 6.98 -2.28
N SER A 181 15.51 8.00 -2.99
CA SER A 181 14.85 8.50 -4.19
C SER A 181 15.71 8.27 -5.43
N PHE A 182 15.05 8.09 -6.57
CA PHE A 182 15.67 7.83 -7.86
C PHE A 182 15.09 8.78 -8.90
N GLU A 183 15.97 9.29 -9.75
CA GLU A 183 15.64 10.10 -10.90
C GLU A 183 16.39 9.54 -12.11
N ARG A 184 15.69 9.33 -13.23
CA ARG A 184 16.34 8.97 -14.49
C ARG A 184 15.58 9.50 -15.69
N GLN A 185 16.28 9.62 -16.80
CA GLN A 185 15.67 9.88 -18.10
C GLN A 185 15.12 8.58 -18.68
N ALA A 186 13.90 8.63 -19.23
CA ALA A 186 13.29 7.55 -19.97
C ALA A 186 12.81 8.07 -21.34
N ASP A 187 13.20 7.38 -22.40
CA ASP A 187 12.85 7.75 -23.79
C ASP A 187 11.50 7.20 -24.25
N GLU A 188 10.96 6.25 -23.47
CA GLU A 188 9.65 5.67 -23.73
C GLU A 188 8.82 5.60 -22.45
N LEU A 189 7.60 6.11 -22.55
CA LEU A 189 6.60 6.06 -21.51
C LEU A 189 5.34 5.38 -22.01
N ILE A 190 4.47 5.03 -21.07
CA ILE A 190 3.11 4.59 -21.37
C ILE A 190 2.12 5.42 -20.55
N ASN A 191 1.02 5.79 -21.20
CA ASN A 191 -0.13 6.41 -20.55
C ASN A 191 -1.15 5.32 -20.24
N LEU A 192 -1.41 5.09 -18.96
CA LEU A 192 -2.50 4.25 -18.50
C LEU A 192 -3.69 5.14 -18.15
N ARG A 193 -4.80 4.95 -18.85
CA ARG A 193 -6.06 5.60 -18.50
C ARG A 193 -6.79 4.76 -17.46
N VAL A 194 -7.20 5.39 -16.37
CA VAL A 194 -7.92 4.75 -15.27
C VAL A 194 -9.25 5.44 -15.03
N ARG A 195 -10.22 4.69 -14.50
CA ARG A 195 -11.58 5.19 -14.20
C ARG A 195 -12.04 4.72 -12.82
N SER A 196 -12.69 5.61 -12.07
CA SER A 196 -13.37 5.26 -10.81
C SER A 196 -14.77 4.70 -11.04
N SER A 197 -15.35 4.09 -10.01
CA SER A 197 -16.76 3.65 -10.01
C SER A 197 -17.76 4.79 -10.30
N SER A 198 -17.43 6.03 -9.94
CA SER A 198 -18.23 7.23 -10.25
C SER A 198 -18.10 7.71 -11.70
N GLY A 199 -17.28 7.07 -12.52
CA GLY A 199 -17.03 7.43 -13.92
C GLY A 199 -15.94 8.48 -14.14
N LYS A 200 -15.30 8.98 -13.07
CA LYS A 200 -14.19 9.94 -13.19
C LYS A 200 -12.97 9.25 -13.80
N GLU A 201 -12.40 9.84 -14.83
CA GLU A 201 -11.20 9.33 -15.50
C GLU A 201 -9.96 10.16 -15.18
N SER A 202 -8.79 9.51 -15.24
CA SER A 202 -7.49 10.19 -15.21
C SER A 202 -6.43 9.37 -15.93
N VAL A 203 -5.24 9.95 -16.08
CA VAL A 203 -4.12 9.34 -16.78
C VAL A 203 -2.90 9.29 -15.88
N LEU A 204 -2.33 8.09 -15.75
CA LEU A 204 -1.03 7.83 -15.13
C LEU A 204 0.00 7.67 -16.25
N SER A 205 1.17 8.30 -16.11
CA SER A 205 2.25 8.19 -17.10
C SER A 205 3.50 7.62 -16.42
N GLY A 206 3.98 6.47 -16.88
CA GLY A 206 5.12 5.79 -16.26
C GLY A 206 5.95 5.00 -17.27
N THR A 207 6.99 4.34 -16.77
CA THR A 207 7.79 3.41 -17.58
C THR A 207 6.99 2.14 -17.86
N LEU A 208 7.25 1.50 -19.00
CA LEU A 208 6.54 0.31 -19.47
C LEU A 208 6.52 -0.83 -18.44
N GLU A 209 7.62 -1.02 -17.73
CA GLU A 209 7.82 -2.14 -16.80
C GLU A 209 7.35 -1.82 -15.38
N HIS A 210 6.81 -0.62 -15.11
CA HIS A 210 6.43 -0.28 -13.74
C HIS A 210 5.22 -1.12 -13.29
N PRO A 211 5.34 -1.88 -12.19
CA PRO A 211 4.32 -2.84 -11.76
C PRO A 211 3.13 -2.20 -11.05
N PHE A 212 1.94 -2.71 -11.35
CA PHE A 212 0.70 -2.39 -10.65
C PHE A 212 0.11 -3.66 -10.06
N TYR A 213 -0.29 -3.63 -8.78
CA TYR A 213 -0.94 -4.80 -8.18
C TYR A 213 -2.39 -4.93 -8.66
N VAL A 214 -2.72 -6.12 -9.18
CA VAL A 214 -4.05 -6.45 -9.70
C VAL A 214 -4.65 -7.58 -8.84
N PRO A 215 -5.58 -7.28 -7.90
CA PRO A 215 -6.15 -8.28 -6.99
C PRO A 215 -6.80 -9.47 -7.68
N GLY A 216 -7.51 -9.23 -8.80
CA GLY A 216 -8.15 -10.30 -9.58
C GLY A 216 -7.16 -11.27 -10.21
N VAL A 217 -5.88 -10.89 -10.27
CA VAL A 217 -4.78 -11.75 -10.71
C VAL A 217 -3.96 -12.23 -9.51
N ALA A 218 -3.91 -11.46 -8.41
CA ALA A 218 -3.09 -11.66 -7.21
C ALA A 218 -1.58 -11.39 -7.38
N THR A 219 -1.18 -10.58 -8.37
CA THR A 219 0.22 -10.18 -8.57
C THR A 219 0.38 -8.78 -9.15
N TYR A 220 1.64 -8.38 -9.27
CA TYR A 220 2.08 -7.18 -9.94
C TYR A 220 2.19 -7.39 -11.45
N VAL A 221 1.48 -6.56 -12.22
CA VAL A 221 1.45 -6.58 -13.68
C VAL A 221 2.19 -5.35 -14.22
N PRO A 222 3.15 -5.51 -15.14
CA PRO A 222 3.82 -4.38 -15.79
C PRO A 222 2.82 -3.43 -16.46
N MET A 223 3.08 -2.12 -16.39
CA MET A 223 2.17 -1.09 -16.92
C MET A 223 1.79 -1.31 -18.40
N LYS A 224 2.73 -1.83 -19.21
CA LYS A 224 2.50 -2.17 -20.64
C LYS A 224 1.53 -3.33 -20.86
N GLU A 225 1.38 -4.22 -19.89
CA GLU A 225 0.56 -5.43 -19.96
C GLU A 225 -0.84 -5.23 -19.35
N LEU A 226 -1.10 -4.07 -18.75
CA LEU A 226 -2.41 -3.74 -18.19
C LEU A 226 -3.47 -3.57 -19.28
N THR A 227 -4.45 -4.45 -19.29
CA THR A 227 -5.57 -4.44 -20.23
C THR A 227 -6.79 -3.71 -19.66
N ALA A 228 -7.68 -3.27 -20.55
CA ALA A 228 -8.96 -2.69 -20.15
C ALA A 228 -9.74 -3.67 -19.25
N GLY A 229 -10.31 -3.16 -18.15
CA GLY A 229 -11.04 -3.93 -17.15
C GLY A 229 -10.20 -4.40 -15.96
N ALA A 230 -8.87 -4.32 -16.00
CA ALA A 230 -8.04 -4.65 -14.84
C ALA A 230 -8.40 -3.75 -13.64
N ILE A 231 -8.69 -4.33 -12.48
CA ILE A 231 -9.03 -3.62 -11.25
C ILE A 231 -7.77 -3.54 -10.37
N PHE A 232 -7.53 -2.38 -9.77
CA PHE A 232 -6.36 -2.14 -8.93
C PHE A 232 -6.66 -2.20 -7.44
N GLN A 233 -5.64 -2.56 -6.64
CA GLN A 233 -5.71 -2.37 -5.20
C GLN A 233 -5.54 -0.89 -4.86
N THR A 234 -6.48 -0.37 -4.06
CA THR A 234 -6.46 1.01 -3.58
C THR A 234 -6.32 1.09 -2.06
N THR A 235 -6.00 2.28 -1.55
CA THR A 235 -5.85 2.52 -0.09
C THR A 235 -7.18 2.52 0.66
N ASP A 236 -8.26 2.92 -0.01
CA ASP A 236 -9.60 3.12 0.56
C ASP A 236 -10.60 2.05 0.09
N GLY A 237 -10.13 1.05 -0.66
CA GLY A 237 -10.98 0.02 -1.26
C GLY A 237 -11.83 0.52 -2.44
N ALA A 238 -11.67 1.77 -2.89
CA ALA A 238 -12.38 2.27 -4.06
C ALA A 238 -12.00 1.48 -5.32
N THR A 239 -13.00 1.09 -6.10
CA THR A 239 -12.77 0.41 -7.39
C THR A 239 -12.23 1.39 -8.41
N ILE A 240 -10.97 1.20 -8.79
CA ILE A 240 -10.35 1.85 -9.94
C ILE A 240 -10.01 0.78 -10.97
N SER A 241 -10.41 1.00 -12.21
CA SER A 241 -10.12 0.08 -13.32
C SER A 241 -9.34 0.73 -14.45
N ALA A 242 -8.55 -0.07 -15.15
CA ALA A 242 -7.91 0.33 -16.40
C ALA A 242 -8.96 0.47 -17.51
N VAL A 243 -8.95 1.59 -18.21
CA VAL A 243 -9.73 1.78 -19.45
C VAL A 243 -8.92 1.35 -20.65
N GLY A 244 -7.60 1.48 -20.57
CA GLY A 244 -6.65 1.09 -21.61
C GLY A 244 -5.31 1.78 -21.42
N ASN A 245 -4.33 1.39 -22.24
CA ASN A 245 -3.01 1.99 -22.23
C ASN A 245 -2.59 2.44 -23.64
N SER A 246 -1.69 3.40 -23.73
CA SER A 246 -1.10 3.83 -25.00
C SER A 246 0.36 4.23 -24.84
N ARG A 247 1.21 3.79 -25.77
CA ARG A 247 2.63 4.16 -25.79
C ARG A 247 2.78 5.65 -26.07
N LYS A 248 3.76 6.25 -25.40
CA LYS A 248 4.14 7.63 -25.54
C LYS A 248 5.66 7.69 -25.76
N HIS A 249 6.06 7.91 -27.01
CA HIS A 249 7.45 8.15 -27.38
C HIS A 249 7.82 9.60 -27.04
N SER A 250 8.01 9.87 -25.76
CA SER A 250 8.48 11.17 -25.28
C SER A 250 9.56 10.95 -24.23
N THR A 251 10.71 11.55 -24.44
CA THR A 251 11.75 11.61 -23.43
C THR A 251 11.28 12.46 -22.24
N ALA A 252 11.32 11.88 -21.06
CA ALA A 252 10.95 12.58 -19.82
C ALA A 252 11.77 12.05 -18.65
N VAL A 253 11.96 12.91 -17.65
CA VAL A 253 12.47 12.51 -16.35
C VAL A 253 11.37 11.75 -15.60
N VAL A 254 11.71 10.55 -15.15
CA VAL A 254 10.85 9.71 -14.31
C VAL A 254 11.45 9.60 -12.91
N TYR A 255 10.56 9.46 -11.94
CA TYR A 255 10.90 9.40 -10.53
C TYR A 255 10.45 8.07 -9.96
N ASN A 256 11.26 7.52 -9.06
CA ASN A 256 10.93 6.37 -8.22
C ASN A 256 11.49 6.64 -6.82
N PHE A 257 11.03 5.91 -5.81
CA PHE A 257 11.64 5.92 -4.49
C PHE A 257 11.48 4.55 -3.86
N GLU A 258 12.33 4.23 -2.90
CA GLU A 258 12.25 3.03 -2.08
C GLU A 258 11.86 3.42 -0.66
N VAL A 259 11.02 2.60 -0.04
CA VAL A 259 10.62 2.75 1.36
C VAL A 259 11.35 1.71 2.21
N GLU A 260 11.56 2.01 3.48
CA GLU A 260 12.26 1.09 4.38
C GLU A 260 11.49 -0.23 4.55
N ASN A 261 12.22 -1.35 4.46
CA ASN A 261 11.72 -2.72 4.71
C ASN A 261 10.57 -3.19 3.81
N GLN A 262 10.16 -2.37 2.84
CA GLN A 262 9.05 -2.62 1.93
C GLN A 262 9.44 -2.21 0.51
N HIS A 263 8.86 -2.85 -0.51
CA HIS A 263 9.17 -2.56 -1.91
C HIS A 263 7.94 -2.17 -2.72
N ASN A 264 6.88 -1.73 -2.05
CA ASN A 264 5.64 -1.29 -2.67
C ASN A 264 5.15 0.01 -2.04
N TYR A 265 4.40 0.78 -2.82
CA TYR A 265 3.87 2.07 -2.41
C TYR A 265 2.63 2.43 -3.23
N TYR A 266 1.86 3.41 -2.76
CA TYR A 266 0.69 3.90 -3.49
C TYR A 266 1.01 5.15 -4.33
N ILE A 267 0.46 5.21 -5.54
CA ILE A 267 0.51 6.39 -6.42
C ILE A 267 -0.89 6.87 -6.79
N ALA A 268 -1.04 8.17 -7.04
CA ALA A 268 -2.26 8.74 -7.59
C ALA A 268 -1.94 9.63 -8.80
N SER A 269 -2.97 9.90 -9.60
CA SER A 269 -2.87 10.91 -10.65
C SER A 269 -2.85 12.33 -10.05
N LYS A 270 -2.64 13.35 -10.88
CA LYS A 270 -2.69 14.76 -10.45
C LYS A 270 -3.97 15.12 -9.68
N ASP A 271 -5.06 14.47 -10.05
CA ASP A 271 -6.39 14.73 -9.50
C ASP A 271 -6.61 14.06 -8.14
N LYS A 272 -5.55 13.43 -7.58
CA LYS A 272 -5.46 12.81 -6.25
C LYS A 272 -6.63 11.88 -5.91
N PHE A 273 -7.13 11.12 -6.89
CA PHE A 273 -8.11 10.08 -6.64
C PHE A 273 -7.56 8.72 -7.03
N GLY A 274 -7.95 7.69 -6.29
CA GLY A 274 -7.53 6.32 -6.56
C GLY A 274 -6.03 6.13 -6.34
N TRP A 275 -5.61 6.18 -5.08
CA TRP A 275 -4.27 5.78 -4.68
C TRP A 275 -4.09 4.29 -4.97
N ILE A 276 -3.31 3.94 -5.98
CA ILE A 276 -3.13 2.58 -6.52
C ILE A 276 -1.80 1.99 -6.06
N LEU A 277 -1.84 0.73 -5.60
CA LEU A 277 -0.66 0.00 -5.15
C LEU A 277 0.24 -0.38 -6.34
N VAL A 278 1.48 0.07 -6.29
CA VAL A 278 2.56 -0.23 -7.23
C VAL A 278 3.78 -0.77 -6.50
N HIS A 279 4.76 -1.26 -7.24
CA HIS A 279 5.98 -1.83 -6.70
C HIS A 279 7.23 -1.15 -7.27
N ASN A 280 8.31 -1.17 -6.51
CA ASN A 280 9.62 -0.77 -7.01
C ASN A 280 10.04 -1.70 -8.14
N THR A 281 10.42 -1.12 -9.29
CA THR A 281 10.76 -1.89 -10.49
C THR A 281 12.03 -2.77 -10.32
N ASP A 282 12.87 -2.47 -9.34
CA ASP A 282 14.16 -3.15 -9.12
C ASP A 282 14.04 -4.51 -8.44
N CYS A 283 12.82 -4.91 -8.08
CA CYS A 283 12.52 -6.21 -7.51
C CYS A 283 11.91 -7.11 -8.60
N GLY A 284 12.72 -7.47 -9.61
CA GLY A 284 12.38 -8.50 -10.61
C GLY A 284 10.91 -8.53 -11.02
N VAL A 285 10.41 -7.43 -11.60
CA VAL A 285 8.97 -7.30 -11.86
C VAL A 285 8.51 -8.26 -12.95
N GLY A 286 7.59 -9.14 -12.55
CA GLY A 286 6.87 -10.06 -13.42
C GLY A 286 7.10 -11.49 -12.98
N GLY A 287 6.26 -12.05 -12.10
CA GLY A 287 6.39 -13.44 -11.65
C GLY A 287 7.83 -13.82 -11.20
N PRO A 288 8.11 -15.10 -10.96
CA PRO A 288 9.48 -15.53 -10.68
C PRO A 288 10.45 -15.37 -11.86
N TYR A 289 9.93 -15.16 -13.08
CA TYR A 289 10.69 -15.32 -14.33
C TYR A 289 10.75 -14.08 -15.21
N GLY A 290 10.21 -12.94 -14.78
CA GLY A 290 10.13 -11.70 -15.58
C GLY A 290 11.50 -11.12 -15.97
N HIS A 291 12.54 -11.49 -15.23
CA HIS A 291 13.94 -11.14 -15.53
C HIS A 291 14.51 -11.89 -16.75
N LEU A 292 13.86 -12.94 -17.24
CA LEU A 292 14.34 -13.71 -18.39
C LEU A 292 14.19 -12.89 -19.69
N LYS A 293 15.28 -12.81 -20.47
CA LYS A 293 15.28 -12.10 -21.76
C LYS A 293 14.26 -12.71 -22.71
N SER A 294 13.26 -11.92 -23.11
CA SER A 294 12.28 -12.26 -24.13
C SER A 294 12.78 -11.89 -25.52
N ASN A 295 12.87 -12.90 -26.39
CA ASN A 295 13.08 -12.75 -27.83
C ASN A 295 11.91 -13.35 -28.63
N HIS A 296 10.82 -13.70 -27.93
CA HIS A 296 9.61 -14.29 -28.48
C HIS A 296 8.50 -13.26 -28.62
N LYS A 297 7.55 -13.52 -29.52
CA LYS A 297 6.34 -12.71 -29.66
C LYS A 297 5.45 -12.90 -28.43
N VAL A 298 5.16 -11.81 -27.73
CA VAL A 298 4.26 -11.78 -26.56
C VAL A 298 2.87 -11.37 -27.03
N GLU A 299 1.89 -12.25 -26.88
CA GLU A 299 0.49 -12.01 -27.29
C GLU A 299 -0.51 -12.55 -26.26
N PRO A 300 -1.64 -11.86 -26.04
CA PRO A 300 -2.73 -12.34 -25.20
C PRO A 300 -3.23 -13.73 -25.62
N GLY A 301 -3.45 -14.61 -24.65
CA GLY A 301 -4.04 -15.94 -24.86
C GLY A 301 -3.12 -16.96 -25.53
N ARG A 302 -1.87 -16.61 -25.81
CA ARG A 302 -0.90 -17.49 -26.47
C ARG A 302 -0.28 -18.48 -25.48
N ASP A 303 0.06 -19.67 -25.97
CA ASP A 303 0.79 -20.67 -25.19
C ASP A 303 2.30 -20.39 -25.10
N TYR A 304 2.93 -20.85 -24.02
CA TYR A 304 4.39 -20.92 -23.91
C TYR A 304 4.96 -21.92 -24.91
N ALA A 305 5.87 -21.46 -25.76
CA ALA A 305 6.61 -22.33 -26.67
C ALA A 305 7.55 -23.28 -25.88
N PRO A 306 7.92 -24.45 -26.45
CA PRO A 306 8.78 -25.42 -25.75
C PRO A 306 10.09 -24.83 -25.21
N GLY A 307 10.75 -23.96 -26.00
CA GLY A 307 11.96 -23.26 -25.57
C GLY A 307 11.74 -22.27 -24.42
N GLN A 308 10.55 -21.67 -24.31
CA GLN A 308 10.20 -20.81 -23.18
C GLN A 308 10.00 -21.65 -21.92
N LYS A 309 9.27 -22.77 -22.02
CA LYS A 309 9.06 -23.68 -20.90
C LYS A 309 10.38 -24.19 -20.32
N LYS A 310 11.33 -24.56 -21.21
CA LYS A 310 12.67 -24.95 -20.80
C LYS A 310 13.38 -23.85 -19.98
N LYS A 311 13.41 -22.61 -20.48
CA LYS A 311 14.03 -21.48 -19.77
C LYS A 311 13.41 -21.21 -18.40
N ILE A 312 12.08 -21.31 -18.31
CA ILE A 312 11.34 -21.13 -17.05
C ILE A 312 11.72 -22.21 -16.03
N LEU A 313 11.77 -23.47 -16.45
CA LEU A 313 12.17 -24.58 -15.58
C LEU A 313 13.64 -24.50 -15.17
N ASP A 314 14.53 -24.12 -16.09
CA ASP A 314 15.95 -23.94 -15.78
C ASP A 314 16.16 -22.81 -14.76
N ALA A 315 15.45 -21.69 -14.91
CA ALA A 315 15.45 -20.58 -13.94
C ALA A 315 14.85 -20.99 -12.59
N ASN A 316 13.81 -21.82 -12.58
CA ASN A 316 13.26 -22.37 -11.34
C ASN A 316 14.29 -23.24 -10.62
N ARG A 317 15.01 -24.13 -11.32
CA ARG A 317 16.08 -24.94 -10.72
C ARG A 317 17.20 -24.06 -10.18
N GLU A 318 17.67 -23.09 -10.96
CA GLU A 318 18.74 -22.18 -10.54
C GLU A 318 18.38 -21.44 -9.25
N ARG A 319 17.14 -20.95 -9.15
CA ARG A 319 16.61 -20.30 -7.94
C ARG A 319 16.53 -21.24 -6.73
N ASN A 320 16.30 -22.53 -6.96
CA ASN A 320 15.98 -23.50 -5.93
C ASN A 320 17.11 -24.51 -5.68
N GLY A 321 18.37 -24.14 -5.96
CA GLY A 321 19.53 -24.98 -5.64
C GLY A 321 19.61 -26.27 -6.48
N GLY A 322 19.10 -26.23 -7.71
CA GLY A 322 19.17 -27.31 -8.68
C GLY A 322 17.92 -28.21 -8.73
N VAL A 323 16.94 -28.03 -7.83
CA VAL A 323 15.69 -28.81 -7.82
C VAL A 323 14.51 -27.97 -8.30
N LEU A 324 13.50 -28.61 -8.90
CA LEU A 324 12.25 -27.93 -9.25
C LEU A 324 11.37 -27.76 -8.01
N ARG A 325 10.76 -26.59 -7.86
CA ARG A 325 9.77 -26.31 -6.79
C ARG A 325 8.54 -25.59 -7.32
N ASP A 326 7.39 -25.87 -6.70
CA ASP A 326 6.13 -25.15 -6.94
C ASP A 326 6.27 -23.70 -6.48
N ASP A 327 5.98 -22.75 -7.37
CA ASP A 327 6.15 -21.31 -7.09
C ASP A 327 5.15 -20.78 -6.06
N GLU A 328 4.07 -21.51 -5.76
CA GLU A 328 3.08 -21.12 -4.75
C GLU A 328 3.25 -21.89 -3.43
N THR A 329 3.44 -23.21 -3.48
CA THR A 329 3.53 -24.04 -2.25
C THR A 329 4.96 -24.25 -1.76
N GLY A 330 5.95 -24.10 -2.65
CA GLY A 330 7.36 -24.39 -2.36
C GLY A 330 7.71 -25.89 -2.35
N GLU A 331 6.76 -26.79 -2.63
CA GLU A 331 6.99 -28.24 -2.66
C GLU A 331 7.94 -28.65 -3.79
N ILE A 332 8.69 -29.73 -3.58
CA ILE A 332 9.62 -30.26 -4.59
C ILE A 332 8.82 -30.97 -5.69
N LEU A 333 9.14 -30.67 -6.94
CA LEU A 333 8.46 -31.20 -8.11
C LEU A 333 9.32 -32.21 -8.87
N SER A 334 8.63 -33.14 -9.55
CA SER A 334 9.24 -34.09 -10.46
C SER A 334 9.54 -33.47 -11.83
N GLU A 335 10.56 -34.00 -12.49
CA GLU A 335 10.96 -33.58 -13.84
C GLU A 335 9.83 -33.80 -14.88
N PRO A 336 9.62 -32.88 -15.83
CA PRO A 336 8.62 -33.06 -16.86
C PRO A 336 8.97 -34.23 -17.79
N THR A 337 8.15 -35.27 -17.76
CA THR A 337 8.15 -36.37 -18.72
C THR A 337 7.08 -36.16 -19.79
N GLN A 338 7.29 -36.72 -20.99
CA GLN A 338 6.23 -36.72 -22.01
C GLN A 338 5.10 -37.66 -21.57
N ASN A 339 3.85 -37.20 -21.68
CA ASN A 339 2.69 -38.03 -21.42
C ASN A 339 2.67 -39.22 -22.39
N MET A 340 2.74 -40.44 -21.86
CA MET A 340 2.51 -41.67 -22.60
C MET A 340 1.07 -42.14 -22.36
N ALA A 341 0.37 -42.53 -23.43
CA ALA A 341 -1.01 -43.00 -23.32
C ALA A 341 -1.08 -44.25 -22.43
N GLY A 342 -1.92 -44.22 -21.38
CA GLY A 342 -2.14 -45.34 -20.46
C GLY A 342 -1.23 -45.37 -19.22
N VAL A 343 -0.33 -44.39 -19.04
CA VAL A 343 0.47 -44.24 -17.81
C VAL A 343 -0.17 -43.19 -16.91
N GLU A 344 -0.37 -43.52 -15.63
CA GLU A 344 -0.86 -42.56 -14.63
C GLU A 344 0.15 -41.41 -14.47
N SER A 345 -0.32 -40.18 -14.64
CA SER A 345 0.54 -39.00 -14.59
C SER A 345 0.95 -38.69 -13.16
N ASP A 346 2.25 -38.52 -12.92
CA ASP A 346 2.77 -38.10 -11.61
C ASP A 346 2.10 -36.79 -11.14
N PRO A 347 1.42 -36.77 -9.97
CA PRO A 347 0.71 -35.61 -9.47
C PRO A 347 1.61 -34.39 -9.19
N MET A 348 2.90 -34.61 -8.95
CA MET A 348 3.91 -33.59 -8.62
C MET A 348 4.80 -33.25 -9.81
N ILE A 349 4.46 -33.69 -11.02
CA ILE A 349 5.18 -33.30 -12.23
C ILE A 349 5.11 -31.79 -12.45
N ALA A 350 6.25 -31.18 -12.72
CA ALA A 350 6.35 -29.74 -12.95
C ALA A 350 5.66 -29.33 -14.25
N GLN A 351 4.75 -28.37 -14.16
CA GLN A 351 4.06 -27.76 -15.29
C GLN A 351 4.28 -26.25 -15.31
N VAL A 352 4.56 -25.72 -16.49
CA VAL A 352 4.60 -24.27 -16.73
C VAL A 352 3.19 -23.80 -17.07
N ASP A 353 2.64 -22.95 -16.22
CA ASP A 353 1.33 -22.33 -16.37
C ASP A 353 1.45 -20.80 -16.42
N HIS A 354 0.37 -20.16 -16.83
CA HIS A 354 0.21 -18.73 -16.74
C HIS A 354 -0.33 -18.33 -15.37
N TYR A 355 0.14 -17.21 -14.87
CA TYR A 355 -0.40 -16.57 -13.68
C TYR A 355 -1.79 -16.00 -14.01
N ILE A 356 -1.88 -15.09 -14.98
CA ILE A 356 -3.12 -14.68 -15.68
C ILE A 356 -3.52 -15.79 -16.67
N PRO A 357 -4.66 -16.47 -16.50
CA PRO A 357 -5.09 -17.52 -17.40
C PRO A 357 -5.26 -17.03 -18.85
N LYS A 358 -4.97 -17.90 -19.82
CA LYS A 358 -5.21 -17.63 -21.25
C LYS A 358 -6.66 -17.19 -21.54
N LYS A 359 -7.63 -17.82 -20.86
CA LYS A 359 -9.07 -17.48 -20.98
C LYS A 359 -9.41 -16.04 -20.57
N HIS A 360 -8.51 -15.36 -19.85
CA HIS A 360 -8.66 -13.97 -19.42
C HIS A 360 -7.63 -13.06 -20.11
N GLY A 361 -7.12 -13.47 -21.27
CA GLY A 361 -6.19 -12.67 -22.06
C GLY A 361 -4.75 -12.66 -21.54
N GLY A 362 -4.40 -13.57 -20.62
CA GLY A 362 -3.04 -13.68 -20.11
C GLY A 362 -2.03 -13.95 -21.24
N PRO A 363 -0.95 -13.15 -21.35
CA PRO A 363 0.01 -13.31 -22.44
C PRO A 363 1.08 -14.38 -22.10
N ASN A 364 1.78 -14.90 -23.11
CA ASN A 364 2.93 -15.80 -22.95
C ASN A 364 4.23 -15.06 -22.54
N SER A 365 4.15 -13.97 -21.79
CA SER A 365 5.33 -13.29 -21.22
C SER A 365 5.94 -14.14 -20.10
N TYR A 366 7.26 -14.08 -19.90
CA TYR A 366 7.89 -14.74 -18.75
C TYR A 366 7.42 -14.13 -17.42
N ALA A 367 7.05 -12.85 -17.45
CA ALA A 367 6.43 -12.17 -16.33
C ALA A 367 5.12 -12.83 -15.86
N ASN A 368 4.40 -13.43 -16.80
CA ASN A 368 3.16 -14.14 -16.54
C ASN A 368 3.37 -15.64 -16.26
N ALA A 369 4.61 -16.14 -16.20
CA ALA A 369 4.87 -17.57 -16.04
C ALA A 369 4.92 -17.98 -14.56
N ARG A 370 4.54 -19.22 -14.28
CA ARG A 370 4.72 -19.91 -13.00
C ARG A 370 4.93 -21.41 -13.23
N VAL A 371 5.66 -22.07 -12.32
CA VAL A 371 5.85 -23.51 -12.25
C VAL A 371 4.99 -24.06 -11.12
N ARG A 372 4.15 -25.04 -11.44
CA ARG A 372 3.18 -25.65 -10.52
C ARG A 372 3.19 -27.17 -10.64
N ALA A 373 2.82 -27.87 -9.57
CA ALA A 373 2.47 -29.29 -9.66
C ALA A 373 1.26 -29.50 -10.58
N ALA A 374 1.21 -30.61 -11.32
CA ALA A 374 0.07 -30.94 -12.18
C ALA A 374 -1.26 -31.00 -11.41
N THR A 375 -1.27 -31.56 -10.20
CA THR A 375 -2.47 -31.57 -9.33
C THR A 375 -2.99 -30.17 -9.03
N HIS A 376 -2.11 -29.26 -8.65
CA HIS A 376 -2.46 -27.86 -8.38
C HIS A 376 -2.92 -27.12 -9.64
N ASN A 377 -2.28 -27.40 -10.77
CA ASN A 377 -2.63 -26.77 -12.02
C ASN A 377 -4.00 -27.23 -12.56
N ASN A 378 -4.32 -28.51 -12.38
CA ASN A 378 -5.60 -29.09 -12.79
C ASN A 378 -6.76 -28.62 -11.88
N ALA A 379 -6.52 -28.48 -10.57
CA ALA A 379 -7.52 -27.96 -9.61
C ALA A 379 -7.95 -26.51 -9.94
N LYS A 380 -7.06 -25.69 -10.52
CA LYS A 380 -7.39 -24.34 -11.02
C LYS A 380 -8.47 -24.38 -12.12
N GLY A 381 -8.48 -25.41 -12.97
CA GLY A 381 -9.48 -25.57 -14.02
C GLY A 381 -10.90 -25.79 -13.50
N ALA A 382 -11.03 -26.32 -12.28
CA ALA A 382 -12.30 -26.66 -11.66
C ALA A 382 -12.91 -25.54 -10.77
N THR A 383 -12.14 -24.50 -10.41
CA THR A 383 -12.50 -23.62 -9.27
C THR A 383 -12.52 -22.12 -9.57
N MET A 384 -12.82 -21.70 -10.80
CA MET A 384 -13.02 -20.27 -11.12
C MET A 384 -14.29 -20.10 -11.96
N PRO A 385 -15.38 -19.52 -11.40
CA PRO A 385 -16.57 -19.13 -12.18
C PRO A 385 -16.25 -18.12 -13.28
#